data_AF-A0A6B1F774-F1
#
_entry.id   AF-A0A6B1F774-F1
#
_cell.length_a   1.000
_cell.length_b   1.000
_cell.length_c   1.000
_cell.angle_alpha   90.00
_cell.angle_beta   90.00
_cell.angle_gamma   90.00
#
_symmetry.space_group_name_H-M   'P 1'
#
loop_
_entity.id
_entity.type
_entity.pdbx_description
1 polymer ?
#
loop_
_entity_poly.entity_id
_entity_poly.type
_entity_poly.pdbx_seq_one_letter_code
_entity_poly.pdbx_strand_id
1 'polypeptide(L)'
;MFSDPFIDEQFIRKLLRDINERRNDLPLHDRKIWPDAPDKILDHLQIIIDHNLIEGALIPFRGERTICIDKITWQGEEVLNRSS
;
A
#
# COMPACT_ATOMS: atom_id res chain seq x y z
N MET A 1 1.01 17.63 -4.55
CA MET A 1 0.81 18.25 -3.22
C MET A 1 -0.07 17.27 -2.45
N PHE A 2 0.41 16.73 -1.32
CA PHE A 2 -0.37 15.80 -0.48
C PHE A 2 -1.16 16.64 0.53
N SER A 3 -2.49 16.65 0.44
CA SER A 3 -3.35 17.63 1.13
C SER A 3 -4.32 17.00 2.12
N ASP A 4 -4.17 15.71 2.43
CA ASP A 4 -5.11 14.98 3.27
C ASP A 4 -4.69 15.06 4.77
N PRO A 5 -5.52 15.66 5.66
CA PRO A 5 -5.15 15.88 7.07
C PRO A 5 -5.13 14.60 7.92
N PHE A 6 -5.54 13.46 7.35
CA PHE A 6 -5.68 12.19 8.08
C PHE A 6 -4.51 11.23 7.90
N ILE A 7 -3.60 11.49 6.96
CA ILE A 7 -2.47 10.60 6.66
C ILE A 7 -1.16 11.40 6.57
N ASP A 8 -0.18 11.04 7.39
CA ASP A 8 1.13 11.69 7.40
C ASP A 8 2.06 11.04 6.36
N GLU A 9 2.91 11.83 5.69
CA GLU A 9 3.86 11.33 4.68
C GLU A 9 4.80 10.25 5.27
N GLN A 10 5.19 10.36 6.55
CA GLN A 10 6.00 9.35 7.22
C GLN A 10 5.26 8.01 7.35
N PHE A 11 3.96 8.06 7.63
CA PHE A 11 3.12 6.87 7.71
C PHE A 11 2.99 6.20 6.34
N ILE A 12 2.71 6.99 5.29
CA ILE A 12 2.65 6.48 3.91
C ILE A 12 3.96 5.82 3.53
N ARG A 13 5.09 6.48 3.81
CA ARG A 13 6.42 5.95 3.50
C ARG A 13 6.70 4.65 4.23
N LYS A 14 6.37 4.57 5.52
CA LYS A 14 6.50 3.34 6.31
C LYS A 14 5.65 2.22 5.70
N LEU A 15 4.39 2.53 5.35
CA LEU A 15 3.49 1.58 4.74
C LEU A 15 4.07 1.08 3.41
N LEU A 16 4.46 1.99 2.50
CA LEU A 16 5.15 1.70 1.24
C LEU A 16 6.38 0.81 1.43
N ARG A 17 7.16 1.03 2.49
CA ARG A 17 8.34 0.22 2.82
C ARG A 17 7.93 -1.19 3.23
N ASP A 18 6.95 -1.33 4.12
CA ASP A 18 6.41 -2.62 4.54
C ASP A 18 5.85 -3.40 3.32
N ILE A 19 5.21 -2.69 2.36
CA ILE A 19 4.75 -3.27 1.08
C ILE A 19 5.95 -3.82 0.29
N ASN A 20 6.97 -2.98 0.12
CA ASN A 20 8.13 -3.31 -0.70
C ASN A 20 8.96 -4.46 -0.12
N GLU A 21 9.13 -4.49 1.21
CA GLU A 21 9.84 -5.56 1.91
C GLU A 21 9.07 -6.89 1.80
N ARG A 22 7.76 -6.90 2.06
CA ARG A 22 6.94 -8.11 1.94
C ARG A 22 6.80 -8.62 0.50
N ARG A 23 6.81 -7.72 -0.49
CA ARG A 23 6.80 -8.10 -1.91
C ARG A 23 8.06 -8.88 -2.32
N ASN A 24 9.20 -8.57 -1.69
CA ASN A 24 10.46 -9.26 -1.96
C ASN A 24 10.54 -10.63 -1.28
N ASP A 25 9.79 -10.85 -0.21
CA ASP A 25 9.82 -12.09 0.59
C ASP A 25 8.90 -13.20 0.05
N LEU A 26 7.81 -12.84 -0.65
CA LEU A 26 6.81 -13.82 -1.11
C LEU A 26 7.10 -14.37 -2.53
N PRO A 27 6.73 -15.63 -2.83
CA PRO A 27 6.72 -16.16 -4.20
C PRO A 27 5.71 -15.38 -5.08
N LEU A 28 6.02 -15.21 -6.38
CA LEU A 28 5.32 -14.33 -7.33
C LEU A 28 3.77 -14.43 -7.33
N HIS A 29 3.24 -15.59 -6.93
CA HIS A 29 1.82 -15.92 -6.93
C HIS A 29 1.08 -15.45 -5.66
N ASP A 30 1.79 -15.21 -4.55
CA ASP A 30 1.24 -14.83 -3.24
C ASP A 30 1.53 -13.37 -2.84
N ARG A 31 2.32 -12.65 -3.65
CA ARG A 31 2.86 -11.31 -3.34
C ARG A 31 1.87 -10.20 -3.03
N LYS A 32 0.57 -10.44 -3.18
CA LYS A 32 -0.38 -9.33 -3.40
C LYS A 32 -1.45 -9.22 -2.33
N ILE A 33 -1.70 -10.25 -1.53
CA ILE A 33 -2.90 -10.34 -0.70
C ILE A 33 -2.53 -10.08 0.77
N TRP A 34 -3.08 -9.02 1.39
CA TRP A 34 -3.06 -8.84 2.85
C TRP A 34 -4.38 -9.22 3.49
N PRO A 35 -4.56 -10.51 3.83
CA PRO A 35 -5.83 -11.01 4.35
C PRO A 35 -6.21 -10.39 5.70
N ASP A 36 -5.22 -10.07 6.55
CA ASP A 36 -5.46 -9.63 7.94
C ASP A 36 -5.08 -8.16 8.22
N ALA A 37 -5.11 -7.29 7.20
CA ALA A 37 -4.85 -5.87 7.45
C ALA A 37 -6.02 -5.28 8.26
N PRO A 38 -5.77 -4.59 9.39
CA PRO A 38 -6.81 -3.88 10.12
C PRO A 38 -7.60 -2.95 9.19
N ASP A 39 -8.92 -2.81 9.39
CA ASP A 39 -9.77 -1.94 8.55
C ASP A 39 -9.18 -0.54 8.38
N LYS A 40 -8.62 0.01 9.46
CA LYS A 40 -7.92 1.30 9.43
C LYS A 40 -6.79 1.30 8.40
N ILE A 41 -5.97 0.26 8.33
CA ILE A 41 -4.89 0.16 7.32
C ILE A 41 -5.48 0.04 5.91
N LEU A 42 -6.55 -0.74 5.73
CA LEU A 42 -7.22 -0.87 4.42
C LEU A 42 -7.75 0.46 3.89
N ASP A 43 -8.29 1.31 4.75
CA ASP A 43 -8.76 2.63 4.34
C ASP A 43 -7.58 3.56 3.96
N HIS A 44 -6.45 3.52 4.68
CA HIS A 44 -5.24 4.23 4.26
C HIS A 44 -4.65 3.68 2.97
N LEU A 45 -4.74 2.37 2.76
CA LEU A 45 -4.29 1.71 1.54
C LEU A 45 -5.13 2.15 0.33
N GLN A 46 -6.44 2.33 0.51
CA GLN A 46 -7.32 2.88 -0.51
C GLN A 46 -6.90 4.31 -0.86
N ILE A 47 -6.61 5.15 0.13
CA ILE A 47 -6.12 6.53 -0.08
C ILE A 47 -4.85 6.52 -0.95
N ILE A 48 -3.85 5.68 -0.63
CA ILE A 48 -2.61 5.65 -1.42
C ILE A 48 -2.80 5.03 -2.83
N ILE A 49 -3.81 4.18 -3.04
CA ILE A 49 -4.25 3.74 -4.39
C ILE A 49 -4.84 4.93 -5.15
N ASP A 50 -5.76 5.67 -4.52
CA ASP A 50 -6.44 6.82 -5.13
C ASP A 50 -5.45 7.94 -5.47
N HIS A 51 -4.39 8.08 -4.68
CA HIS A 51 -3.25 8.97 -4.95
C HIS A 51 -2.22 8.39 -5.93
N ASN A 52 -2.50 7.23 -6.53
CA ASN A 52 -1.65 6.59 -7.54
C ASN A 52 -0.21 6.33 -7.05
N LEU A 53 -0.02 6.05 -5.75
CA LEU A 53 1.29 5.65 -5.19
C LEU A 53 1.51 4.14 -5.33
N ILE A 54 0.43 3.37 -5.31
CA ILE A 54 0.42 1.94 -5.59
C ILE A 54 -0.68 1.61 -6.58
N GLU A 55 -0.43 0.64 -7.43
CA GLU A 55 -1.46 -0.01 -8.23
C GLU A 55 -1.96 -1.23 -7.47
N GLY A 56 -3.24 -1.24 -7.16
CA GLY A 56 -3.88 -2.31 -6.42
C GLY A 56 -5.38 -2.09 -6.32
N ALA A 57 -6.08 -3.06 -5.73
CA ALA A 57 -7.51 -2.98 -5.51
C ALA A 57 -7.89 -3.69 -4.22
N LEU A 58 -8.88 -3.15 -3.51
CA LEU A 58 -9.55 -3.89 -2.44
C LEU A 58 -10.40 -5.01 -3.06
N ILE A 59 -10.15 -6.24 -2.63
CA ILE A 59 -10.87 -7.44 -3.02
C ILE A 59 -11.43 -8.16 -1.78
N PRO A 60 -12.63 -8.76 -1.88
CA PRO A 60 -13.09 -9.68 -0.85
C PRO A 60 -12.28 -10.98 -0.93
N PHE A 61 -11.65 -11.40 0.17
CA PHE A 61 -10.95 -12.68 0.26
C PHE A 61 -11.41 -13.41 1.52
N ARG A 62 -11.95 -14.64 1.35
CA ARG A 62 -12.45 -15.49 2.45
C ARG A 62 -13.46 -14.84 3.41
N GLY A 63 -14.20 -13.83 2.94
CA GLY A 63 -15.19 -13.10 3.75
C GLY A 63 -14.63 -11.86 4.44
N GLU A 64 -13.35 -11.54 4.25
CA GLU A 64 -12.69 -10.36 4.80
C GLU A 64 -12.31 -9.37 3.68
N ARG A 65 -12.19 -8.09 4.02
CA ARG A 65 -11.68 -7.07 3.10
C ARG A 65 -10.17 -7.26 3.02
N THR A 66 -9.65 -7.38 1.82
CA THR A 66 -8.22 -7.57 1.57
C THR A 66 -7.78 -6.63 0.48
N ILE A 67 -6.54 -6.17 0.49
CA ILE A 67 -5.95 -5.48 -0.66
C ILE A 67 -5.17 -6.46 -1.52
N CYS A 68 -5.28 -6.31 -2.84
CA CYS A 68 -4.40 -6.89 -3.85
C CYS A 68 -3.49 -5.79 -4.40
N ILE A 69 -2.18 -5.87 -4.18
CA ILE A 69 -1.22 -4.87 -4.69
C ILE A 69 -0.46 -5.45 -5.88
N ASP A 70 -0.60 -4.83 -7.04
CA ASP A 70 0.11 -5.22 -8.25
C ASP A 70 1.55 -4.71 -8.24
N LYS A 71 1.71 -3.38 -8.15
CA LYS A 71 3.02 -2.72 -8.15
C LYS A 71 3.00 -1.42 -7.37
N ILE A 72 4.19 -0.95 -6.98
CA ILE A 72 4.39 0.43 -6.52
C ILE A 72 4.63 1.28 -7.76
N THR A 73 3.98 2.43 -7.87
CA THR A 73 4.14 3.33 -9.02
C THR A 73 5.42 4.16 -8.87
N TRP A 74 5.83 4.82 -9.94
CA TRP A 74 6.97 5.75 -9.89
C TRP A 74 6.80 6.83 -8.81
N GLN A 75 5.57 7.32 -8.57
CA GLN A 75 5.30 8.28 -7.49
C GLN A 75 5.46 7.66 -6.10
N GLY A 76 5.01 6.42 -5.92
CA GLY A 76 5.25 5.69 -4.67
C GLY A 76 6.74 5.44 -4.43
N GLU A 77 7.49 5.13 -5.48
CA GLU A 77 8.95 4.98 -5.42
C GLU A 77 9.65 6.31 -5.11
N GLU A 78 9.20 7.45 -5.65
CA GLU A 78 9.72 8.76 -5.26
C GLU A 78 9.47 9.07 -3.78
N VAL A 79 8.28 8.76 -3.25
CA VAL A 79 7.96 8.92 -1.83
C VAL A 79 8.83 8.00 -0.95
N LEU A 80 9.11 6.77 -1.42
CA LEU A 80 10.01 5.83 -0.78
C LEU A 80 11.46 6.31 -0.75
N ASN A 81 11.93 6.85 -1.88
CA ASN A 81 13.33 7.22 -2.11
C ASN A 81 13.65 8.68 -1.77
N ARG A 82 12.67 9.50 -1.40
CA ARG A 82 12.87 10.87 -0.93
C ARG A 82 13.66 10.88 0.38
N SER A 83 15.00 10.86 0.30
CA SER A 83 15.85 11.21 1.43
C SER A 83 15.61 12.67 1.79
N SER A 84 15.29 12.93 3.06
CA SER A 84 15.30 14.29 3.63
C SER A 84 16.67 14.95 3.44
#